data_AF-A0A0B7FGX4-F1
#
_entry.id   AF-A0A0B7FGX4-F1
#
_cell.length_a   1.000
_cell.length_b   1.000
_cell.length_c   1.000
_cell.angle_alpha   90.00
_cell.angle_beta   90.00
_cell.angle_gamma   90.00
#
_symmetry.space_group_name_H-M   'P 1'
#
loop_
_entity.id
_entity.type
_entity.pdbx_description
1 polymer ?
#
loop_
_entity_poly.entity_id
_entity_poly.type
_entity_poly.pdbx_seq_one_letter_code
_entity_poly.pdbx_strand_id
1 'polypeptide(L)'
;MSMSSNTSNAALKRWEDTRDLLAGAMRNYLDSCVYLNNTLGLRNRHISTMSIISRIESKLDLQYEMMQQLAQSTSTLAQTRNRFTSSVLVLPDEVLSQIFLYVVYDPENKDLPMEKYVRAVYRNLHNLLGVCSDWRNLASSQLALWQLLPATERYIKPEAVELCLKRSRGRGLNLALRSQPSVHGISTCVLKAVEKNAAQLRVLNLEVLTPREAGRVIGYLLQDGVFGQLSGLSIRYVQPQFRGYIYRNSTPYVIDPACSSHSEFERLVNSLSALRLDRLRLRWQSTTFSDQLVELVVYRVKLGESDLSIDSFASAISGARELRDLQIVAVTGNRGQVEAASPRIFPKTVLSKLRSLVLQGLSFSVLESLLMTIAPGSYHTIVELTRSIQLGTSTQIVPQRLSRW
;
A
#
# COMPACT_ATOMS: atom_id res chain seq x y z
N MET A 1 -23.05 36.44 21.16
CA MET A 1 -22.98 36.33 19.68
C MET A 1 -22.78 37.67 18.96
N SER A 2 -23.26 38.83 19.45
CA SER A 2 -23.10 40.11 18.72
C SER A 2 -21.66 40.62 18.59
N MET A 3 -20.80 40.38 19.59
CA MET A 3 -19.41 40.88 19.58
C MET A 3 -18.52 40.28 18.48
N SER A 4 -18.76 39.04 18.04
CA SER A 4 -17.98 38.40 16.97
C SER A 4 -18.25 39.00 15.58
N SER A 5 -19.43 39.59 15.37
CA SER A 5 -19.79 40.18 14.06
C SER A 5 -19.12 41.53 13.85
N ASN A 6 -18.98 42.32 14.92
CA ASN A 6 -18.38 43.65 14.87
C ASN A 6 -16.88 43.60 14.57
N THR A 7 -16.16 42.59 15.07
CA THR A 7 -14.72 42.43 14.82
C THR A 7 -14.43 42.06 13.37
N SER A 8 -15.22 41.16 12.78
CA SER A 8 -15.06 40.77 11.37
C SER A 8 -15.32 41.94 10.42
N ASN A 9 -16.38 42.71 10.67
CA ASN A 9 -16.71 43.87 9.84
C ASN A 9 -15.64 44.97 9.95
N ALA A 10 -15.11 45.23 11.14
CA ALA A 10 -14.02 46.19 11.32
C ALA A 10 -12.74 45.77 10.60
N ALA A 11 -12.40 44.47 10.63
CA ALA A 11 -11.23 43.93 9.93
C ALA A 11 -11.38 44.04 8.40
N LEU A 12 -12.56 43.70 7.85
CA LEU A 12 -12.84 43.82 6.42
C LEU A 12 -12.72 45.27 5.95
N LYS A 13 -13.35 46.21 6.67
CA LYS A 13 -13.29 47.64 6.35
C LYS A 13 -11.85 48.16 6.38
N ARG A 14 -11.07 47.81 7.40
CA ARG A 14 -9.66 48.19 7.49
C ARG A 14 -8.85 47.68 6.29
N TRP A 15 -9.13 46.45 5.84
CA TRP A 15 -8.48 45.91 4.65
C TRP A 15 -8.86 46.68 3.38
N GLU A 16 -10.13 47.02 3.19
CA GLU A 16 -10.61 47.83 2.06
C GLU A 16 -9.96 49.21 2.03
N ASP A 17 -9.96 49.92 3.18
CA ASP A 17 -9.33 51.24 3.31
C ASP A 17 -7.82 51.18 2.97
N THR A 18 -7.12 50.13 3.46
CA THR A 18 -5.69 49.94 3.19
C THR A 18 -5.41 49.62 1.72
N ARG A 19 -6.28 48.84 1.08
CA ARG A 19 -6.20 48.53 -0.35
C ARG A 19 -6.32 49.81 -1.19
N ASP A 20 -7.25 50.69 -0.84
CA ASP A 20 -7.48 51.93 -1.58
C ASP A 20 -6.31 52.91 -1.41
N LEU A 21 -5.72 52.98 -0.20
CA LEU A 21 -4.47 53.72 0.04
C LEU A 21 -3.29 53.17 -0.78
N LEU A 22 -3.13 51.85 -0.84
CA LEU A 22 -2.09 51.21 -1.64
C LEU A 22 -2.26 51.50 -3.13
N ALA A 23 -3.50 51.39 -3.65
CA ALA A 23 -3.80 51.70 -5.04
C ALA A 23 -3.49 53.17 -5.38
N GLY A 24 -3.79 54.10 -4.47
CA GLY A 24 -3.41 55.50 -4.59
C GLY A 24 -1.88 55.69 -4.63
N ALA A 25 -1.16 55.06 -3.70
CA ALA A 25 0.31 55.14 -3.64
C ALA A 25 0.99 54.57 -4.90
N MET A 26 0.51 53.44 -5.42
CA MET A 26 1.04 52.84 -6.65
C MET A 26 0.81 53.73 -7.88
N ARG A 27 -0.35 54.40 -7.96
CA ARG A 27 -0.63 55.37 -9.03
C ARG A 27 0.32 56.57 -8.97
N ASN A 28 0.49 57.16 -7.78
CA ASN A 28 1.40 58.29 -7.58
C ASN A 28 2.87 57.92 -7.88
N TYR A 29 3.26 56.70 -7.54
CA TYR A 29 4.59 56.18 -7.86
C TYR A 29 4.78 56.06 -9.38
N LEU A 30 3.80 55.49 -10.10
CA LEU A 30 3.82 55.41 -11.55
C LEU A 30 3.92 56.79 -12.20
N ASP A 31 3.11 57.75 -11.74
CA ASP A 31 3.16 59.14 -12.22
C ASP A 31 4.53 59.77 -11.99
N SER A 32 5.17 59.48 -10.84
CA SER A 32 6.52 59.94 -10.54
C SER A 32 7.58 59.32 -11.46
N CYS A 33 7.45 58.04 -11.82
CA CYS A 33 8.32 57.39 -12.79
C CYS A 33 8.16 57.98 -14.20
N VAL A 34 6.92 58.24 -14.63
CA VAL A 34 6.63 58.90 -15.92
C VAL A 34 7.20 60.32 -15.94
N TYR A 35 6.99 61.08 -14.88
CA TYR A 35 7.57 62.43 -14.72
C TYR A 35 9.10 62.40 -14.76
N LEU A 36 9.73 61.46 -14.05
CA LEU A 36 11.18 61.27 -14.07
C LEU A 36 11.69 60.96 -15.48
N ASN A 37 11.04 60.05 -16.19
CA ASN A 37 11.40 59.68 -17.57
C ASN A 37 11.28 60.89 -18.52
N ASN A 38 10.18 61.64 -18.44
CA ASN A 38 9.95 62.82 -19.27
C ASN A 38 10.97 63.93 -18.98
N THR A 39 11.30 64.14 -17.71
CA THR A 39 12.26 65.17 -17.28
C THR A 39 13.69 64.82 -17.68
N LEU A 40 14.09 63.56 -17.54
CA LEU A 40 15.43 63.09 -17.92
C LEU A 40 15.61 62.92 -19.43
N GLY A 41 14.54 62.60 -20.17
CA GLY A 41 14.57 62.50 -21.64
C GLY A 41 14.77 63.84 -22.36
N LEU A 42 14.46 64.95 -21.69
CA LEU A 42 14.60 66.31 -22.22
C LEU A 42 15.97 66.92 -21.83
N ARG A 43 17.02 66.54 -22.57
CA ARG A 43 18.14 67.42 -22.97
C ARG A 43 19.06 68.04 -21.89
N ASN A 44 19.37 67.36 -20.78
CA ASN A 44 20.44 67.80 -19.86
C ASN A 44 21.76 67.04 -20.08
N ARG A 45 22.63 67.58 -20.94
CA ARG A 45 24.00 67.06 -21.20
C ARG A 45 25.02 67.32 -20.08
N HIS A 46 24.63 67.95 -18.97
CA HIS A 46 25.57 68.45 -17.95
C HIS A 46 25.54 67.73 -16.59
N ILE A 47 24.60 66.79 -16.36
CA ILE A 47 24.56 66.03 -15.11
C ILE A 47 25.23 64.68 -15.33
N SER A 48 26.06 64.24 -14.37
CA SER A 48 26.70 62.92 -14.39
C SER A 48 25.65 61.81 -14.50
N THR A 49 25.43 61.30 -15.71
CA THR A 49 24.45 60.24 -16.01
C THR A 49 24.65 59.03 -15.10
N MET A 50 25.90 58.74 -14.71
CA MET A 50 26.25 57.61 -13.85
C MET A 50 25.70 57.74 -12.42
N SER A 51 25.61 58.95 -11.86
CA SER A 51 25.05 59.11 -10.49
C SER A 51 23.53 58.97 -10.45
N ILE A 52 22.85 59.26 -11.57
CA ILE A 52 21.40 59.04 -11.72
C ILE A 52 21.13 57.56 -11.92
N ILE A 53 21.91 56.89 -12.79
CA ILE A 53 21.80 55.44 -13.02
C ILE A 53 21.97 54.68 -11.71
N SER A 54 23.03 54.94 -10.93
CA SER A 54 23.24 54.25 -9.65
C SER A 54 22.14 54.52 -8.62
N ARG A 55 21.54 55.72 -8.62
CA ARG A 55 20.37 56.02 -7.78
C ARG A 55 19.12 55.29 -8.21
N ILE A 56 18.91 55.09 -9.51
CA ILE A 56 17.78 54.30 -10.02
C ILE A 56 18.01 52.83 -9.68
N GLU A 57 19.19 52.29 -9.97
CA GLU A 57 19.56 50.90 -9.70
C GLU A 57 19.41 50.55 -8.22
N SER A 58 19.92 51.40 -7.31
CA SER A 58 19.75 51.20 -5.86
C SER A 58 18.31 51.26 -5.36
N LYS A 59 17.36 51.75 -6.17
CA LYS A 59 15.93 51.75 -5.84
C LYS A 59 15.15 50.64 -6.54
N LEU A 60 15.72 49.96 -7.53
CA LEU A 60 15.12 48.77 -8.15
C LEU A 60 15.02 47.60 -7.16
N ASP A 61 15.96 47.48 -6.22
CA ASP A 61 15.88 46.46 -5.15
C ASP A 61 14.61 46.62 -4.29
N LEU A 62 14.25 47.87 -3.97
CA LEU A 62 13.02 48.17 -3.24
C LEU A 62 11.77 47.79 -4.05
N GLN A 63 11.82 47.95 -5.38
CA GLN A 63 10.72 47.56 -6.26
C GLN A 63 10.54 46.04 -6.27
N TYR A 64 11.63 45.27 -6.24
CA TYR A 64 11.57 43.82 -6.12
C TYR A 64 10.93 43.38 -4.80
N GLU A 65 11.33 44.00 -3.68
CA GLU A 65 10.72 43.74 -2.37
C GLU A 65 9.22 44.08 -2.35
N MET A 66 8.83 45.23 -2.91
CA MET A 66 7.41 45.59 -3.06
C MET A 66 6.62 44.56 -3.85
N MET A 67 7.15 44.06 -4.97
CA MET A 67 6.49 43.01 -5.76
C MET A 67 6.33 41.71 -4.96
N GLN A 68 7.35 41.32 -4.19
CA GLN A 68 7.28 40.15 -3.32
C GLN A 68 6.21 40.30 -2.23
N GLN A 69 6.12 41.46 -1.58
CA GLN A 69 5.09 41.78 -0.59
C GLN A 69 3.68 41.77 -1.21
N LEU A 70 3.54 42.27 -2.45
CA LEU A 70 2.26 42.25 -3.18
C LEU A 70 1.83 40.82 -3.53
N ALA A 71 2.77 39.97 -3.97
CA ALA A 71 2.51 38.57 -4.23
C ALA A 71 2.09 37.83 -2.95
N GLN A 72 2.78 38.09 -1.84
CA GLN A 72 2.45 37.52 -0.53
C GLN A 72 1.07 37.95 -0.05
N SER A 73 0.72 39.24 -0.13
CA SER A 73 -0.60 39.74 0.28
C SER A 73 -1.73 39.14 -0.57
N THR A 74 -1.52 39.01 -1.88
CA THR A 74 -2.46 38.36 -2.80
C THR A 74 -2.68 36.89 -2.43
N SER A 75 -1.61 36.16 -2.10
CA SER A 75 -1.67 34.77 -1.63
C SER A 75 -2.46 34.65 -0.33
N THR A 76 -2.22 35.53 0.65
CA THR A 76 -2.96 35.55 1.93
C THR A 76 -4.45 35.84 1.74
N LEU A 77 -4.80 36.75 0.82
CA LEU A 77 -6.20 37.05 0.50
C LEU A 77 -6.89 35.89 -0.20
N ALA A 78 -6.21 35.25 -1.16
CA ALA A 78 -6.74 34.04 -1.81
C ALA A 78 -6.98 32.93 -0.80
N GLN A 79 -6.06 32.70 0.15
CA GLN A 79 -6.25 31.76 1.25
C GLN A 79 -7.45 32.12 2.12
N THR A 80 -7.59 33.40 2.50
CA THR A 80 -8.72 33.88 3.30
C THR A 80 -10.04 33.66 2.59
N ARG A 81 -10.12 34.04 1.30
CA ARG A 81 -11.31 33.80 0.47
C ARG A 81 -11.64 32.32 0.36
N ASN A 82 -10.64 31.48 0.11
CA ASN A 82 -10.82 30.03 0.00
C ASN A 82 -11.32 29.43 1.33
N ARG A 83 -10.89 29.98 2.47
CA ARG A 83 -11.41 29.58 3.78
C ARG A 83 -12.90 29.87 3.94
N PHE A 84 -13.35 31.04 3.50
CA PHE A 84 -14.76 31.42 3.58
C PHE A 84 -15.65 30.74 2.53
N THR A 85 -15.09 30.39 1.38
CA THR A 85 -15.87 29.82 0.25
C THR A 85 -15.85 28.30 0.20
N SER A 86 -14.86 27.65 0.82
CA SER A 86 -14.75 26.19 0.83
C SER A 86 -15.72 25.59 1.84
N SER A 87 -16.86 25.10 1.37
CA SER A 87 -17.81 24.31 2.17
C SER A 87 -17.16 23.08 2.80
N VAL A 88 -16.06 22.58 2.21
CA VAL A 88 -15.31 21.45 2.73
C VAL A 88 -14.67 21.74 4.09
N LEU A 89 -14.29 22.99 4.36
CA LEU A 89 -13.72 23.38 5.66
C LEU A 89 -14.76 23.50 6.77
N VAL A 90 -16.05 23.36 6.45
CA VAL A 90 -17.13 23.27 7.43
C VAL A 90 -17.29 21.85 7.96
N LEU A 91 -16.76 20.85 7.24
CA LEU A 91 -16.83 19.46 7.68
C LEU A 91 -15.88 19.23 8.86
N PRO A 92 -16.31 18.47 9.88
CA PRO A 92 -15.40 18.02 10.94
C PRO A 92 -14.23 17.22 10.37
N ASP A 93 -13.06 17.35 11.01
CA ASP A 93 -11.82 16.66 10.62
C ASP A 93 -12.00 15.14 10.50
N GLU A 94 -12.90 14.55 11.29
CA GLU A 94 -13.23 13.12 11.25
C GLU A 94 -13.92 12.75 9.94
N VAL A 95 -14.88 13.55 9.49
CA VAL A 95 -15.62 13.31 8.25
C VAL A 95 -14.68 13.46 7.06
N LEU A 96 -13.85 14.51 7.05
CA LEU A 96 -12.81 14.71 6.04
C LEU A 96 -11.82 13.56 6.02
N SER A 97 -11.37 13.09 7.19
CA SER A 97 -10.46 11.96 7.30
C SER A 97 -11.05 10.67 6.72
N GLN A 98 -12.35 10.42 6.89
CA GLN A 98 -13.03 9.28 6.27
C GLN A 98 -13.12 9.44 4.74
N ILE A 99 -13.44 10.64 4.25
CA ILE A 99 -13.42 10.93 2.81
C ILE A 99 -12.02 10.70 2.25
N PHE A 100 -10.97 11.17 2.94
CA PHE A 100 -9.58 11.00 2.52
C PHE A 100 -9.20 9.53 2.45
N LEU A 101 -9.59 8.74 3.47
CA LEU A 101 -9.38 7.29 3.45
C LEU A 101 -10.10 6.62 2.28
N TYR A 102 -11.34 7.02 1.99
CA TYR A 102 -12.09 6.48 0.86
C TYR A 102 -11.44 6.83 -0.48
N VAL A 103 -10.96 8.06 -0.66
CA VAL A 103 -10.27 8.51 -1.88
C VAL A 103 -8.92 7.81 -2.06
N VAL A 104 -8.14 7.67 -0.98
CA VAL A 104 -6.81 7.06 -1.03
C VAL A 104 -6.90 5.54 -1.16
N TYR A 105 -7.80 4.89 -0.43
CA TYR A 105 -8.05 3.44 -0.46
C TYR A 105 -9.33 3.11 -1.22
N ASP A 106 -9.46 3.71 -2.41
CA ASP A 106 -10.62 3.59 -3.27
C ASP A 106 -11.02 2.10 -3.49
N PRO A 107 -12.26 1.71 -3.13
CA PRO A 107 -12.74 0.34 -3.25
C PRO A 107 -12.65 -0.23 -4.67
N GLU A 108 -12.73 0.59 -5.71
CA GLU A 108 -12.62 0.14 -7.10
C GLU A 108 -11.22 -0.41 -7.40
N ASN A 109 -10.20 0.03 -6.64
CA ASN A 109 -8.83 -0.42 -6.82
C ASN A 109 -8.52 -1.76 -6.12
N LYS A 110 -9.44 -2.31 -5.32
CA LYS A 110 -9.21 -3.58 -4.59
C LYS A 110 -8.88 -4.75 -5.51
N ASP A 111 -9.39 -4.71 -6.74
CA ASP A 111 -9.22 -5.76 -7.74
C ASP A 111 -7.93 -5.61 -8.55
N LEU A 112 -7.15 -4.53 -8.33
CA LEU A 112 -5.92 -4.30 -9.05
C LEU A 112 -4.79 -5.22 -8.55
N PRO A 113 -3.86 -5.64 -9.43
CA PRO A 113 -2.60 -6.24 -9.01
C PRO A 113 -1.89 -5.34 -7.99
N MET A 114 -1.24 -5.94 -6.98
CA MET A 114 -0.59 -5.23 -5.86
C MET A 114 0.21 -4.00 -6.29
N GLU A 115 1.05 -4.10 -7.32
CA GLU A 115 1.82 -2.94 -7.83
C GLU A 115 0.92 -1.78 -8.29
N LYS A 116 -0.13 -2.08 -9.06
CA LYS A 116 -1.08 -1.08 -9.56
C LYS A 116 -1.90 -0.49 -8.42
N TYR A 117 -2.33 -1.32 -7.46
CA TYR A 117 -3.02 -0.87 -6.26
C TYR A 117 -2.17 0.10 -5.44
N VAL A 118 -0.93 -0.29 -5.12
CA VAL A 118 0.01 0.55 -4.37
C VAL A 118 0.26 1.88 -5.09
N ARG A 119 0.48 1.84 -6.41
CA ARG A 119 0.64 3.06 -7.23
C ARG A 119 -0.60 3.95 -7.20
N ALA A 120 -1.79 3.35 -7.27
CA ALA A 120 -3.05 4.10 -7.18
C ALA A 120 -3.21 4.78 -5.82
N VAL A 121 -2.95 4.06 -4.71
CA VAL A 121 -2.98 4.60 -3.35
C VAL A 121 -2.05 5.80 -3.21
N TYR A 122 -0.80 5.67 -3.66
CA TYR A 122 0.19 6.76 -3.58
C TYR A 122 -0.16 7.94 -4.47
N ARG A 123 -0.61 7.69 -5.71
CA ARG A 123 -1.08 8.74 -6.60
C ARG A 123 -2.24 9.52 -5.98
N ASN A 124 -3.23 8.80 -5.42
CA ASN A 124 -4.39 9.42 -4.79
C ASN A 124 -3.98 10.23 -3.55
N LEU A 125 -3.06 9.71 -2.73
CA LEU A 125 -2.50 10.42 -1.59
C LEU A 125 -1.76 11.70 -2.02
N HIS A 126 -0.90 11.64 -3.04
CA HIS A 126 -0.19 12.82 -3.52
C HIS A 126 -1.12 13.86 -4.15
N ASN A 127 -2.13 13.44 -4.89
CA ASN A 127 -3.17 14.33 -5.42
C ASN A 127 -3.90 15.04 -4.27
N LEU A 128 -4.27 14.31 -3.22
CA LEU A 128 -4.90 14.85 -2.02
C LEU A 128 -4.01 15.91 -1.32
N LEU A 129 -2.72 15.63 -1.16
CA LEU A 129 -1.75 16.56 -0.56
C LEU A 129 -1.48 17.80 -1.43
N GLY A 130 -1.83 17.73 -2.72
CA GLY A 130 -1.71 18.81 -3.69
C GLY A 130 -2.87 19.82 -3.70
N VAL A 131 -4.01 19.50 -3.05
CA VAL A 131 -5.23 20.33 -3.12
C VAL A 131 -5.06 21.68 -2.43
N CYS A 132 -4.82 21.69 -1.12
CA CYS A 132 -4.55 22.90 -0.34
C CYS A 132 -3.73 22.59 0.92
N SER A 133 -3.24 23.61 1.62
CA SER A 133 -2.46 23.44 2.85
C SER A 133 -3.24 22.75 3.96
N ASP A 134 -4.53 23.05 4.10
CA ASP A 134 -5.36 22.51 5.18
C ASP A 134 -5.59 21.00 4.97
N TRP A 135 -5.90 20.57 3.74
CA TRP A 135 -5.98 19.14 3.39
C TRP A 135 -4.65 18.43 3.57
N ARG A 136 -3.54 19.07 3.18
CA ARG A 136 -2.20 18.51 3.37
C ARG A 136 -1.89 18.30 4.84
N ASN A 137 -2.22 19.26 5.70
CA ASN A 137 -2.00 19.19 7.14
C ASN A 137 -2.84 18.08 7.76
N LEU A 138 -4.13 18.00 7.41
CA LEU A 138 -5.04 16.96 7.88
C LEU A 138 -4.62 15.56 7.41
N ALA A 139 -4.30 15.39 6.13
CA ALA A 139 -3.81 14.11 5.62
C ALA A 139 -2.46 13.71 6.23
N SER A 140 -1.61 14.69 6.56
CA SER A 140 -0.33 14.43 7.22
C SER A 140 -0.49 14.05 8.71
N SER A 141 -1.55 14.49 9.38
CA SER A 141 -1.86 14.08 10.76
C SER A 141 -2.58 12.73 10.80
N GLN A 142 -3.20 12.31 9.70
CA GLN A 142 -3.97 11.06 9.64
C GLN A 142 -3.08 9.82 9.44
N LEU A 143 -2.76 9.15 10.54
CA LEU A 143 -1.84 8.00 10.60
C LEU A 143 -2.22 6.86 9.63
N ALA A 144 -3.51 6.63 9.43
CA ALA A 144 -4.03 5.54 8.60
C ALA A 144 -3.62 5.67 7.12
N LEU A 145 -3.41 6.90 6.62
CA LEU A 145 -2.95 7.14 5.24
C LEU A 145 -1.48 6.75 5.01
N TRP A 146 -0.71 6.59 6.09
CA TRP A 146 0.73 6.32 6.08
C TRP A 146 1.07 4.89 6.48
N GLN A 147 0.06 4.01 6.59
CA GLN A 147 0.28 2.61 6.98
C GLN A 147 0.85 1.75 5.86
N LEU A 148 0.58 2.08 4.60
CA LEU A 148 1.07 1.31 3.45
C LEU A 148 2.50 1.74 3.11
N LEU A 149 3.46 0.81 3.20
CA LEU A 149 4.85 1.03 2.82
C LEU A 149 5.13 0.35 1.46
N PRO A 150 5.37 1.10 0.38
CA PRO A 150 5.59 0.56 -0.94
C PRO A 150 7.05 0.14 -1.07
N ALA A 151 7.25 -1.11 -1.43
CA ALA A 151 8.53 -1.65 -1.84
C ALA A 151 8.47 -2.30 -3.22
N THR A 152 7.87 -1.58 -4.16
CA THR A 152 7.53 -2.07 -5.50
C THR A 152 8.34 -1.44 -6.64
N GLU A 153 9.06 -0.33 -6.40
CA GLU A 153 9.75 0.43 -7.45
C GLU A 153 11.28 0.22 -7.48
N ARG A 154 11.90 0.54 -8.62
CA ARG A 154 13.37 0.47 -8.82
C ARG A 154 14.16 1.30 -7.80
N TYR A 155 13.51 2.32 -7.24
CA TYR A 155 14.10 3.23 -6.26
C TYR A 155 13.02 3.59 -5.25
N ILE A 156 12.78 2.72 -4.25
CA ILE A 156 12.19 3.25 -3.03
C ILE A 156 13.23 4.23 -2.48
N LYS A 157 12.90 5.51 -2.56
CA LYS A 157 13.68 6.54 -1.90
C LYS A 157 13.68 6.21 -0.40
N PRO A 158 14.84 5.95 0.25
CA PRO A 158 14.89 5.69 1.68
C PRO A 158 14.16 6.78 2.50
N GLU A 159 14.16 8.01 1.98
CA GLU A 159 13.45 9.15 2.54
C GLU A 159 11.94 8.96 2.55
N ALA A 160 11.36 8.28 1.54
CA ALA A 160 9.94 7.98 1.49
C ALA A 160 9.56 6.93 2.55
N VAL A 161 10.42 5.93 2.77
CA VAL A 161 10.24 4.93 3.84
C VAL A 161 10.30 5.63 5.20
N GLU A 162 11.34 6.41 5.44
CA GLU A 162 11.51 7.16 6.69
C GLU A 162 10.34 8.12 6.94
N LEU A 163 9.85 8.79 5.90
CA LEU A 163 8.70 9.68 5.99
C LEU A 163 7.43 8.92 6.40
N CYS A 164 7.17 7.74 5.80
CA CYS A 164 6.01 6.91 6.16
C CYS A 164 6.13 6.42 7.61
N LEU A 165 7.32 5.98 8.03
CA LEU A 165 7.59 5.56 9.42
C LEU A 165 7.39 6.70 10.42
N LYS A 166 7.93 7.88 10.12
CA LYS A 166 7.77 9.07 10.96
C LYS A 166 6.30 9.47 11.09
N ARG A 167 5.53 9.35 9.99
CA ARG A 167 4.11 9.71 9.95
C ARG A 167 3.19 8.64 10.53
N SER A 168 3.56 7.36 10.50
CA SER A 168 2.76 6.29 11.12
C SER A 168 2.81 6.31 12.65
N ARG A 169 3.81 6.99 13.23
CA ARG A 169 4.02 7.13 14.69
C ARG A 169 4.01 5.78 15.42
N GLY A 170 4.61 4.76 14.81
CA GLY A 170 4.68 3.42 15.39
C GLY A 170 3.38 2.61 15.31
N ARG A 171 2.36 3.07 14.56
CA ARG A 171 1.23 2.19 14.22
C ARG A 171 1.67 1.07 13.28
N GLY A 172 0.97 -0.05 13.37
CA GLY A 172 1.14 -1.21 12.50
C GLY A 172 1.22 -0.84 11.02
N LEU A 173 2.28 -1.29 10.36
CA LEU A 173 2.62 -1.03 8.97
C LEU A 173 2.19 -2.19 8.08
N ASN A 174 1.74 -1.86 6.87
CA ASN A 174 1.42 -2.80 5.81
C ASN A 174 2.51 -2.68 4.74
N LEU A 175 3.45 -3.62 4.70
CA LEU A 175 4.50 -3.62 3.70
C LEU A 175 4.00 -4.35 2.44
N ALA A 176 4.16 -3.70 1.28
CA ALA A 176 3.92 -4.30 -0.03
C ALA A 176 5.23 -4.35 -0.81
N LEU A 177 5.88 -5.51 -0.84
CA LEU A 177 7.19 -5.71 -1.46
C LEU A 177 7.05 -6.50 -2.74
N ARG A 178 7.57 -5.94 -3.84
CA ARG A 178 7.67 -6.65 -5.12
C ARG A 178 9.11 -6.77 -5.54
N SER A 179 9.59 -8.00 -5.66
CA SER A 179 10.87 -8.32 -6.26
C SER A 179 10.83 -8.02 -7.76
N GLN A 180 11.85 -7.34 -8.24
CA GLN A 180 12.01 -7.04 -9.66
C GLN A 180 12.98 -8.03 -10.30
N PRO A 181 12.83 -8.31 -11.60
CA PRO A 181 13.76 -9.16 -12.34
C PRO A 181 15.07 -8.39 -12.52
N SER A 182 15.91 -8.43 -11.51
CA SER A 182 17.25 -7.88 -11.49
C SER A 182 18.23 -8.99 -11.16
N VAL A 183 19.48 -8.83 -11.60
CA VAL A 183 20.56 -9.78 -11.29
C VAL A 183 20.78 -9.91 -9.78
N HIS A 184 20.37 -8.92 -8.98
CA HIS A 184 20.70 -8.84 -7.55
C HIS A 184 19.52 -9.18 -6.63
N GLY A 185 18.34 -9.51 -7.19
CA GLY A 185 17.12 -9.80 -6.42
C GLY A 185 16.63 -8.58 -5.64
N ILE A 186 16.15 -8.81 -4.41
CA ILE A 186 15.66 -7.76 -3.51
C ILE A 186 16.84 -6.93 -2.99
N SER A 187 16.76 -5.60 -3.14
CA SER A 187 17.77 -4.66 -2.67
C SER A 187 18.04 -4.79 -1.16
N THR A 188 19.31 -4.76 -0.77
CA THR A 188 19.74 -4.83 0.64
C THR A 188 19.19 -3.69 1.49
N CYS A 189 18.96 -2.51 0.91
CA CYS A 189 18.33 -1.37 1.60
C CYS A 189 16.90 -1.72 2.04
N VAL A 190 16.16 -2.45 1.21
CA VAL A 190 14.78 -2.88 1.52
C VAL A 190 14.80 -3.92 2.63
N LEU A 191 15.71 -4.89 2.56
CA LEU A 191 15.84 -5.91 3.60
C LEU A 191 16.20 -5.29 4.96
N LYS A 192 17.13 -4.33 4.99
CA LYS A 192 17.45 -3.57 6.20
C LYS A 192 16.26 -2.77 6.73
N ALA A 193 15.42 -2.23 5.83
CA ALA A 193 14.20 -1.54 6.24
C ALA A 193 13.16 -2.52 6.81
N VAL A 194 13.06 -3.75 6.28
CA VAL A 194 12.22 -4.81 6.87
C VAL A 194 12.71 -5.17 8.26
N GLU A 195 13.99 -5.48 8.39
CA GLU A 195 14.65 -5.83 9.66
C GLU A 195 14.43 -4.74 10.71
N LYS A 196 14.78 -3.48 10.41
CA LYS A 196 14.65 -2.34 11.33
C LYS A 196 13.20 -2.09 11.79
N ASN A 197 12.21 -2.48 10.99
CA ASN A 197 10.80 -2.18 11.28
C ASN A 197 9.97 -3.44 11.55
N ALA A 198 10.58 -4.61 11.70
CA ALA A 198 9.91 -5.90 11.85
C ALA A 198 8.84 -5.88 12.95
N ALA A 199 9.18 -5.29 14.11
CA ALA A 199 8.29 -5.17 15.25
C ALA A 199 7.01 -4.34 15.00
N GLN A 200 7.03 -3.45 14.00
CA GLN A 200 5.91 -2.60 13.63
C GLN A 200 5.13 -3.15 12.43
N LEU A 201 5.59 -4.21 11.77
CA LEU A 201 4.90 -4.78 10.62
C LEU A 201 3.65 -5.53 11.10
N ARG A 202 2.50 -5.11 10.58
CA ARG A 202 1.19 -5.74 10.82
C ARG A 202 0.80 -6.68 9.68
N VAL A 203 1.07 -6.26 8.45
CA VAL A 203 0.77 -7.04 7.24
C VAL A 203 1.99 -7.02 6.32
N LEU A 204 2.34 -8.18 5.80
CA LEU A 204 3.42 -8.35 4.83
C LEU A 204 2.87 -8.97 3.54
N ASN A 205 2.91 -8.21 2.45
CA ASN A 205 2.56 -8.70 1.11
C ASN A 205 3.83 -8.78 0.27
N LEU A 206 4.15 -9.97 -0.21
CA LEU A 206 5.35 -10.28 -0.96
C LEU A 206 4.98 -10.78 -2.35
N GLU A 207 5.51 -10.15 -3.38
CA GLU A 207 5.48 -10.65 -4.75
C GLU A 207 6.93 -10.94 -5.16
N VAL A 208 7.31 -12.21 -5.23
CA VAL A 208 8.71 -12.65 -5.40
C VAL A 208 8.91 -13.42 -6.71
N LEU A 209 10.13 -13.41 -7.22
CA LEU A 209 10.49 -14.12 -8.46
C LEU A 209 11.12 -15.48 -8.22
N THR A 210 11.48 -15.78 -6.98
CA THR A 210 11.95 -17.10 -6.54
C THR A 210 11.46 -17.39 -5.13
N PRO A 211 11.19 -18.67 -4.77
CA PRO A 211 10.90 -19.04 -3.38
C PRO A 211 12.02 -18.64 -2.41
N ARG A 212 13.28 -18.69 -2.87
CA ARG A 212 14.45 -18.25 -2.09
C ARG A 212 14.37 -16.79 -1.68
N GLU A 213 13.82 -15.91 -2.51
CA GLU A 213 13.62 -14.50 -2.16
C GLU A 213 12.60 -14.33 -1.03
N ALA A 214 11.48 -15.06 -1.08
CA ALA A 214 10.53 -15.07 0.04
C ALA A 214 11.20 -15.56 1.31
N GLY A 215 11.90 -16.69 1.26
CA GLY A 215 12.65 -17.23 2.40
C GLY A 215 13.68 -16.26 2.97
N ARG A 216 14.37 -15.48 2.11
CA ARG A 216 15.28 -14.41 2.56
C ARG A 216 14.54 -13.31 3.31
N VAL A 217 13.46 -12.75 2.75
CA VAL A 217 12.70 -11.67 3.41
C VAL A 217 12.13 -12.13 4.74
N ILE A 218 11.55 -13.34 4.78
CA ILE A 218 11.03 -13.92 6.01
C ILE A 218 12.19 -14.19 6.99
N GLY A 219 13.34 -14.66 6.53
CA GLY A 219 14.53 -14.82 7.38
C GLY A 219 14.94 -13.53 8.09
N TYR A 220 14.97 -12.38 7.39
CA TYR A 220 15.23 -11.07 8.00
C TYR A 220 14.14 -10.66 9.00
N LEU A 221 12.87 -11.00 8.73
CA LEU A 221 11.78 -10.74 9.67
C LEU A 221 11.92 -11.56 10.96
N LEU A 222 12.47 -12.77 10.87
CA LEU A 222 12.59 -13.71 11.99
C LEU A 222 13.84 -13.50 12.85
N GLN A 223 14.86 -12.77 12.37
CA GLN A 223 16.18 -12.65 13.04
C GLN A 223 16.09 -12.13 14.49
N ASP A 224 15.23 -11.16 14.76
CA ASP A 224 15.08 -10.58 16.09
C ASP A 224 14.00 -11.26 16.94
N GLY A 225 13.27 -12.23 16.38
CA GLY A 225 12.15 -12.89 17.05
C GLY A 225 10.93 -11.99 17.33
N VAL A 226 10.95 -10.73 16.88
CA VAL A 226 9.88 -9.75 17.13
C VAL A 226 8.93 -9.67 15.93
N PHE A 227 8.08 -10.68 15.78
CA PHE A 227 7.02 -10.70 14.77
C PHE A 227 5.61 -10.77 15.39
N GLY A 228 5.48 -10.51 16.69
CA GLY A 228 4.20 -10.64 17.42
C GLY A 228 3.09 -9.69 16.96
N GLN A 229 3.41 -8.64 16.20
CA GLN A 229 2.40 -7.74 15.60
C GLN A 229 1.96 -8.19 14.19
N LEU A 230 2.69 -9.11 13.55
CA LEU A 230 2.38 -9.55 12.21
C LEU A 230 1.13 -10.42 12.25
N SER A 231 0.03 -9.86 11.78
CA SER A 231 -1.27 -10.51 11.73
C SER A 231 -1.59 -11.07 10.34
N GLY A 232 -0.96 -10.53 9.29
CA GLY A 232 -1.24 -10.91 7.91
C GLY A 232 0.01 -11.20 7.09
N LEU A 233 0.01 -12.31 6.36
CA LEU A 233 1.08 -12.67 5.44
C LEU A 233 0.50 -13.11 4.09
N SER A 234 0.88 -12.41 3.03
CA SER A 234 0.54 -12.73 1.64
C SER A 234 1.83 -12.95 0.87
N ILE A 235 2.02 -14.12 0.28
CA ILE A 235 3.22 -14.43 -0.50
C ILE A 235 2.81 -14.99 -1.85
N ARG A 236 3.27 -14.31 -2.89
CA ARG A 236 2.99 -14.63 -4.28
C ARG A 236 4.27 -14.87 -5.05
N TYR A 237 4.41 -16.07 -5.61
CA TYR A 237 5.50 -16.39 -6.53
C TYR A 237 5.09 -16.10 -7.98
N VAL A 238 5.71 -15.10 -8.59
CA VAL A 238 5.48 -14.74 -9.99
C VAL A 238 6.51 -15.46 -10.85
N GLN A 239 6.04 -16.48 -11.57
CA GLN A 239 6.88 -17.20 -12.51
C GLN A 239 7.29 -16.27 -13.66
N PRO A 240 8.60 -16.02 -13.88
CA PRO A 240 9.04 -15.18 -14.98
C PRO A 240 8.66 -15.80 -16.33
N GLN A 241 8.19 -14.98 -17.27
CA GLN A 241 7.77 -15.43 -18.60
C GLN A 241 8.94 -15.92 -19.46
N PHE A 242 10.17 -15.56 -19.11
CA PHE A 242 11.38 -15.97 -19.82
C PHE A 242 11.68 -17.45 -19.55
N ARG A 243 11.16 -18.31 -20.43
CA ARG A 243 11.28 -19.80 -20.40
C ARG A 243 12.71 -20.36 -20.50
N GLY A 244 13.75 -19.53 -20.55
CA GLY A 244 15.12 -19.95 -20.81
C GLY A 244 15.91 -20.40 -19.58
N TYR A 245 15.58 -19.91 -18.38
CA TYR A 245 16.39 -20.18 -17.19
C TYR A 245 15.77 -21.28 -16.32
N ILE A 246 16.45 -22.42 -16.33
CA ILE A 246 16.11 -23.66 -15.62
C ILE A 246 16.30 -23.45 -14.11
N TYR A 247 15.31 -22.88 -13.42
CA TYR A 247 15.21 -22.97 -11.95
C TYR A 247 14.56 -24.30 -11.52
N ARG A 248 14.95 -25.43 -12.14
CA ARG A 248 14.35 -26.75 -11.83
C ARG A 248 14.66 -27.24 -10.41
N ASN A 249 15.66 -26.67 -9.75
CA ASN A 249 16.15 -27.18 -8.47
C ASN A 249 15.72 -26.35 -7.26
N SER A 250 14.97 -25.25 -7.43
CA SER A 250 14.48 -24.51 -6.26
C SER A 250 13.31 -25.24 -5.63
N THR A 251 13.42 -25.54 -4.33
CA THR A 251 12.30 -26.07 -3.57
C THR A 251 11.14 -25.06 -3.59
N PRO A 252 9.89 -25.50 -3.78
CA PRO A 252 8.73 -24.61 -3.84
C PRO A 252 8.26 -24.15 -2.46
N TYR A 253 9.03 -24.42 -1.40
CA TYR A 253 8.67 -24.05 -0.03
C TYR A 253 9.01 -22.58 0.24
N VAL A 254 8.19 -21.91 1.06
CA VAL A 254 8.47 -20.53 1.49
C VAL A 254 9.81 -20.45 2.21
N ILE A 255 10.03 -21.36 3.16
CA ILE A 255 11.31 -21.58 3.84
C ILE A 255 11.68 -23.05 3.67
N ASP A 256 12.94 -23.30 3.34
CA ASP A 256 13.47 -24.66 3.24
C ASP A 256 13.32 -25.37 4.59
N PRO A 257 12.69 -26.56 4.67
CA PRO A 257 12.57 -27.32 5.91
C PRO A 257 13.91 -27.66 6.58
N ALA A 258 15.02 -27.66 5.84
CA ALA A 258 16.36 -27.84 6.39
C ALA A 258 16.96 -26.55 6.97
N CYS A 259 16.30 -25.40 6.80
CA CYS A 259 16.77 -24.12 7.33
C CYS A 259 16.55 -24.04 8.85
N SER A 260 17.52 -23.49 9.58
CA SER A 260 17.42 -23.29 11.03
C SER A 260 16.24 -22.40 11.45
N SER A 261 15.82 -21.47 10.59
CA SER A 261 14.68 -20.56 10.84
C SER A 261 13.29 -21.20 10.66
N HIS A 262 13.23 -22.50 10.35
CA HIS A 262 11.96 -23.18 10.06
C HIS A 262 11.03 -23.18 11.28
N SER A 263 11.55 -23.38 12.50
CA SER A 263 10.74 -23.43 13.71
C SER A 263 10.14 -22.06 14.07
N GLU A 264 10.89 -20.99 13.83
CA GLU A 264 10.48 -19.61 14.01
C GLU A 264 9.41 -19.24 12.97
N PHE A 265 9.58 -19.72 11.74
CA PHE A 265 8.58 -19.54 10.70
C PHE A 265 7.27 -20.26 11.02
N GLU A 266 7.31 -21.49 11.52
CA GLU A 266 6.10 -22.20 11.97
C GLU A 266 5.41 -21.46 13.11
N ARG A 267 6.18 -20.91 14.06
CA ARG A 267 5.65 -20.07 15.13
C ARG A 267 4.99 -18.80 14.58
N LEU A 268 5.59 -18.17 13.57
CA LEU A 268 5.00 -17.04 12.87
C LEU A 268 3.70 -17.44 12.18
N VAL A 269 3.69 -18.50 11.40
CA VAL A 269 2.49 -18.99 10.69
C VAL A 269 1.37 -19.30 11.69
N ASN A 270 1.71 -19.87 12.84
CA ASN A 270 0.78 -20.15 13.92
C ASN A 270 0.20 -18.87 14.56
N SER A 271 0.87 -17.72 14.51
CA SER A 271 0.36 -16.45 15.07
C SER A 271 -0.41 -15.58 14.07
N LEU A 272 -0.58 -16.01 12.82
CA LEU A 272 -1.26 -15.21 11.80
C LEU A 272 -2.78 -15.28 11.94
N SER A 273 -3.44 -14.16 11.66
CA SER A 273 -4.88 -14.12 11.45
C SER A 273 -5.29 -14.22 9.98
N ALA A 274 -4.41 -13.84 9.06
CA ALA A 274 -4.62 -14.03 7.62
C ALA A 274 -3.37 -14.58 6.95
N LEU A 275 -3.53 -15.66 6.18
CA LEU A 275 -2.47 -16.26 5.39
C LEU A 275 -2.91 -16.46 3.93
N ARG A 276 -2.13 -15.93 2.99
CA ARG A 276 -2.37 -16.08 1.55
C ARG A 276 -1.12 -16.57 0.84
N LEU A 277 -1.21 -17.68 0.10
CA LEU A 277 -0.09 -18.30 -0.60
C LEU A 277 -0.42 -18.54 -2.08
N ASP A 278 0.36 -17.98 -3.02
CA ASP A 278 0.26 -18.22 -4.47
C ASP A 278 1.53 -18.94 -4.97
N ARG A 279 1.35 -20.17 -5.47
CA ARG A 279 2.37 -21.10 -6.01
C ARG A 279 3.48 -21.53 -5.04
N LEU A 280 3.41 -21.14 -3.77
CA LEU A 280 4.36 -21.53 -2.73
C LEU A 280 3.74 -22.57 -1.78
N ARG A 281 4.57 -23.45 -1.26
CA ARG A 281 4.17 -24.54 -0.36
C ARG A 281 4.57 -24.24 1.08
N LEU A 282 3.72 -24.66 2.00
CA LEU A 282 4.10 -24.93 3.39
C LEU A 282 4.34 -26.43 3.56
N ARG A 283 5.04 -26.78 4.63
CA ARG A 283 5.14 -28.16 5.08
C ARG A 283 3.92 -28.46 5.94
N TRP A 284 2.84 -28.89 5.30
CA TRP A 284 1.55 -29.09 5.97
C TRP A 284 1.62 -30.12 7.11
N GLN A 285 2.55 -31.08 7.05
CA GLN A 285 2.76 -32.09 8.10
C GLN A 285 3.16 -31.49 9.46
N SER A 286 3.88 -30.37 9.45
CA SER A 286 4.39 -29.71 10.65
C SER A 286 3.70 -28.38 10.93
N THR A 287 2.96 -27.85 9.94
CA THR A 287 2.17 -26.63 10.11
C THR A 287 0.97 -26.92 11.00
N THR A 288 0.88 -26.21 12.13
CA THR A 288 -0.33 -26.15 12.95
C THR A 288 -0.80 -24.71 12.99
N PHE A 289 -2.05 -24.47 12.63
CA PHE A 289 -2.66 -23.14 12.74
C PHE A 289 -3.29 -22.96 14.12
N SER A 290 -3.22 -21.74 14.65
CA SER A 290 -3.91 -21.37 15.88
C SER A 290 -5.37 -21.00 15.62
N ASP A 291 -6.09 -20.78 16.70
CA ASP A 291 -7.40 -20.16 16.71
C ASP A 291 -7.38 -18.69 16.26
N GLN A 292 -6.23 -18.07 15.98
CA GLN A 292 -6.20 -16.69 15.47
C GLN A 292 -6.48 -16.61 13.97
N LEU A 293 -6.24 -17.71 13.22
CA LEU A 293 -6.39 -17.73 11.78
C LEU A 293 -7.86 -17.63 11.37
N VAL A 294 -8.25 -16.48 10.80
CA VAL A 294 -9.60 -16.20 10.32
C VAL A 294 -9.72 -16.31 8.79
N GLU A 295 -8.63 -16.13 8.06
CA GLU A 295 -8.59 -16.20 6.60
C GLU A 295 -7.41 -17.05 6.11
N LEU A 296 -7.70 -18.04 5.26
CA LEU A 296 -6.70 -18.85 4.56
C LEU A 296 -7.00 -18.88 3.06
N VAL A 297 -6.04 -18.42 2.25
CA VAL A 297 -6.10 -18.46 0.79
C VAL A 297 -4.92 -19.26 0.25
N VAL A 298 -5.20 -20.34 -0.47
CA VAL A 298 -4.20 -21.20 -1.11
C VAL A 298 -4.47 -21.21 -2.61
N TYR A 299 -3.56 -20.66 -3.40
CA TYR A 299 -3.72 -20.45 -4.84
C TYR A 299 -2.60 -21.11 -5.64
N ARG A 300 -2.94 -21.95 -6.62
CA ARG A 300 -1.98 -22.64 -7.51
C ARG A 300 -0.87 -23.40 -6.76
N VAL A 301 -1.17 -23.89 -5.56
CA VAL A 301 -0.25 -24.68 -4.74
C VAL A 301 -0.39 -26.16 -5.10
N LYS A 302 0.72 -26.89 -5.13
CA LYS A 302 0.68 -28.37 -5.19
C LYS A 302 0.68 -28.87 -3.74
N LEU A 303 -0.43 -29.46 -3.27
CA LEU A 303 -0.55 -29.90 -1.88
C LEU A 303 0.39 -31.05 -1.54
N GLY A 304 0.86 -31.81 -2.52
CA GLY A 304 1.89 -32.81 -2.34
C GLY A 304 1.94 -33.82 -3.49
N GLU A 305 2.77 -34.84 -3.32
CA GLU A 305 2.91 -35.95 -4.28
C GLU A 305 2.21 -37.22 -3.82
N SER A 306 1.71 -37.22 -2.58
CA SER A 306 1.00 -38.32 -1.93
C SER A 306 -0.27 -37.82 -1.27
N ASP A 307 -1.22 -38.74 -1.08
CA ASP A 307 -2.50 -38.45 -0.45
C ASP A 307 -2.37 -38.00 1.01
N LEU A 308 -1.33 -38.50 1.71
CA LEU A 308 -0.95 -38.06 3.05
C LEU A 308 -0.77 -36.54 3.15
N SER A 309 -0.45 -35.87 2.04
CA SER A 309 -0.26 -34.42 2.03
C SER A 309 -1.59 -33.65 2.07
N ILE A 310 -2.66 -34.22 1.50
CA ILE A 310 -4.02 -33.66 1.63
C ILE A 310 -4.52 -33.87 3.05
N ASP A 311 -4.28 -35.06 3.64
CA ASP A 311 -4.64 -35.34 5.03
C ASP A 311 -3.87 -34.41 6.00
N SER A 312 -2.59 -34.16 5.72
CA SER A 312 -1.78 -33.21 6.48
C SER A 312 -2.32 -31.79 6.36
N PHE A 313 -2.72 -31.36 5.16
CA PHE A 313 -3.34 -30.06 4.96
C PHE A 313 -4.67 -29.95 5.72
N ALA A 314 -5.51 -30.99 5.66
CA ALA A 314 -6.77 -31.04 6.38
C ALA A 314 -6.59 -31.04 7.91
N SER A 315 -5.56 -31.72 8.40
CA SER A 315 -5.15 -31.70 9.79
C SER A 315 -4.70 -30.29 10.21
N ALA A 316 -3.86 -29.63 9.40
CA ALA A 316 -3.40 -28.27 9.66
C ALA A 316 -4.57 -27.29 9.79
N ILE A 317 -5.53 -27.30 8.84
CA ILE A 317 -6.71 -26.41 8.89
C ILE A 317 -7.66 -26.74 10.03
N SER A 318 -7.67 -27.98 10.55
CA SER A 318 -8.50 -28.36 11.70
C SER A 318 -8.12 -27.62 12.99
N GLY A 319 -6.87 -27.15 13.09
CA GLY A 319 -6.42 -26.31 14.21
C GLY A 319 -7.03 -24.90 14.20
N ALA A 320 -7.41 -24.39 13.03
CA ALA A 320 -7.92 -23.02 12.85
C ALA A 320 -9.42 -22.92 13.20
N ARG A 321 -9.74 -22.95 14.49
CA ARG A 321 -11.15 -22.96 14.98
C ARG A 321 -11.93 -21.69 14.67
N GLU A 322 -11.25 -20.55 14.49
CA GLU A 322 -11.87 -19.27 14.12
C GLU A 322 -11.86 -19.02 12.61
N LEU A 323 -11.48 -20.00 11.78
CA LEU A 323 -11.42 -19.84 10.34
C LEU A 323 -12.81 -19.51 9.77
N ARG A 324 -12.93 -18.34 9.12
CA ARG A 324 -14.18 -17.83 8.53
C ARG A 324 -14.15 -17.91 7.01
N ASP A 325 -13.00 -17.64 6.42
CA ASP A 325 -12.83 -17.57 4.97
C ASP A 325 -11.75 -18.57 4.54
N LEU A 326 -12.16 -19.64 3.84
CA LEU A 326 -11.26 -20.62 3.25
C LEU A 326 -11.39 -20.60 1.73
N GLN A 327 -10.29 -20.31 1.04
CA GLN A 327 -10.23 -20.35 -0.43
C GLN A 327 -9.11 -21.28 -0.89
N ILE A 328 -9.48 -22.26 -1.70
CA ILE A 328 -8.56 -23.24 -2.29
C ILE A 328 -8.78 -23.19 -3.79
N VAL A 329 -7.81 -22.63 -4.50
CA VAL A 329 -7.98 -22.27 -5.91
C VAL A 329 -6.83 -22.79 -6.76
N ALA A 330 -7.15 -23.45 -7.87
CA ALA A 330 -6.20 -24.02 -8.82
C ALA A 330 -5.15 -24.94 -8.18
N VAL A 331 -5.52 -25.61 -7.07
CA VAL A 331 -4.65 -26.52 -6.34
C VAL A 331 -4.63 -27.89 -7.03
N THR A 332 -3.43 -28.45 -7.14
CA THR A 332 -3.18 -29.75 -7.77
C THR A 332 -2.62 -30.75 -6.77
N GLY A 333 -2.96 -32.03 -6.94
CA GLY A 333 -2.39 -33.14 -6.17
C GLY A 333 -2.29 -34.39 -7.02
N ASN A 334 -1.22 -35.15 -6.82
CA ASN A 334 -1.07 -36.46 -7.46
C ASN A 334 -1.58 -37.53 -6.49
N ARG A 335 -2.58 -38.30 -6.93
CA ARG A 335 -2.98 -39.52 -6.24
C ARG A 335 -2.05 -40.63 -6.70
N GLY A 336 -1.34 -41.26 -5.77
CA GLY A 336 -0.53 -42.44 -6.10
C GLY A 336 -1.45 -43.55 -6.62
N GLN A 337 -1.16 -44.12 -7.80
CA GLN A 337 -1.99 -45.18 -8.40
C GLN A 337 -2.10 -46.44 -7.54
N VAL A 338 -1.19 -46.62 -6.58
CA VAL A 338 -1.01 -47.88 -5.83
C VAL A 338 -2.02 -48.04 -4.67
N GLU A 339 -2.68 -46.98 -4.22
CA GLU A 339 -3.50 -47.00 -2.99
C GLU A 339 -5.03 -47.08 -3.23
N ALA A 340 -5.47 -47.50 -4.42
CA ALA A 340 -6.89 -47.51 -4.79
C ALA A 340 -7.74 -48.63 -4.14
N ALA A 341 -7.15 -49.55 -3.37
CA ALA A 341 -7.82 -50.80 -2.96
C ALA A 341 -8.53 -50.75 -1.59
N SER A 342 -8.30 -49.75 -0.74
CA SER A 342 -8.94 -49.69 0.58
C SER A 342 -9.89 -48.48 0.72
N PRO A 343 -11.14 -48.67 1.20
CA PRO A 343 -12.03 -47.57 1.53
C PRO A 343 -11.41 -46.75 2.66
N ARG A 344 -11.00 -45.52 2.36
CA ARG A 344 -10.41 -44.64 3.38
C ARG A 344 -11.48 -44.02 4.24
N ILE A 345 -11.29 -44.15 5.55
CA ILE A 345 -12.03 -43.38 6.56
C ILE A 345 -11.29 -42.05 6.69
N PHE A 346 -11.86 -40.99 6.13
CA PHE A 346 -11.31 -39.65 6.28
C PHE A 346 -11.79 -39.07 7.63
N PRO A 347 -10.88 -38.65 8.52
CA PRO A 347 -11.29 -37.94 9.73
C PRO A 347 -11.94 -36.62 9.31
N LYS A 348 -13.20 -36.42 9.68
CA LYS A 348 -13.94 -35.22 9.30
C LYS A 348 -13.49 -34.02 10.12
N THR A 349 -12.91 -33.03 9.45
CA THR A 349 -12.56 -31.73 10.01
C THR A 349 -13.81 -30.86 10.08
N VAL A 350 -14.20 -30.48 11.29
CA VAL A 350 -15.34 -29.59 11.54
C VAL A 350 -14.85 -28.15 11.68
N LEU A 351 -15.22 -27.28 10.73
CA LEU A 351 -14.90 -25.85 10.74
C LEU A 351 -16.14 -25.05 11.15
N SER A 352 -16.41 -25.00 12.45
CA SER A 352 -17.69 -24.50 13.00
C SER A 352 -17.97 -23.01 12.75
N LYS A 353 -16.92 -22.19 12.55
CA LYS A 353 -17.04 -20.75 12.29
C LYS A 353 -16.86 -20.36 10.82
N LEU A 354 -16.72 -21.35 9.94
CA LEU A 354 -16.58 -21.10 8.52
C LEU A 354 -17.83 -20.38 8.00
N ARG A 355 -17.62 -19.33 7.19
CA ARG A 355 -18.68 -18.53 6.56
C ARG A 355 -18.64 -18.66 5.05
N SER A 356 -17.43 -18.74 4.49
CA SER A 356 -17.20 -18.85 3.06
C SER A 356 -16.19 -19.95 2.76
N LEU A 357 -16.58 -20.90 1.93
CA LEU A 357 -15.72 -21.93 1.34
C LEU A 357 -15.70 -21.78 -0.19
N VAL A 358 -14.53 -21.48 -0.74
CA VAL A 358 -14.34 -21.36 -2.20
C VAL A 358 -13.40 -22.47 -2.69
N LEU A 359 -13.92 -23.34 -3.55
CA LEU A 359 -13.18 -24.42 -4.19
C LEU A 359 -13.25 -24.23 -5.70
N GLN A 360 -12.17 -23.74 -6.32
CA GLN A 360 -12.17 -23.39 -7.75
C GLN A 360 -10.99 -24.04 -8.48
N GLY A 361 -11.25 -24.63 -9.64
CA GLY A 361 -10.19 -25.14 -10.52
C GLY A 361 -9.30 -26.24 -9.92
N LEU A 362 -9.86 -27.03 -8.99
CA LEU A 362 -9.16 -28.14 -8.34
C LEU A 362 -9.08 -29.36 -9.25
N SER A 363 -8.02 -30.18 -9.11
CA SER A 363 -8.05 -31.53 -9.70
C SER A 363 -9.13 -32.36 -9.02
N PHE A 364 -9.75 -33.28 -9.76
CA PHE A 364 -10.84 -34.12 -9.22
C PHE A 364 -10.43 -34.84 -7.93
N SER A 365 -9.22 -35.41 -7.90
CA SER A 365 -8.64 -36.05 -6.71
C SER A 365 -8.56 -35.14 -5.49
N VAL A 366 -8.17 -33.88 -5.67
CA VAL A 366 -8.06 -32.92 -4.56
C VAL A 366 -9.44 -32.49 -4.11
N LEU A 367 -10.35 -32.22 -5.05
CA LEU A 367 -11.73 -31.85 -4.74
C LEU A 367 -12.44 -32.95 -3.96
N GLU A 368 -12.37 -34.20 -4.43
CA GLU A 368 -12.95 -35.38 -3.78
C GLU A 368 -12.42 -35.51 -2.35
N SER A 369 -11.10 -35.52 -2.17
CA SER A 369 -10.50 -35.62 -0.83
C SER A 369 -10.92 -34.47 0.09
N LEU A 370 -10.93 -33.22 -0.39
CA LEU A 370 -11.35 -32.08 0.43
C LEU A 370 -12.82 -32.15 0.84
N LEU A 371 -13.71 -32.59 -0.06
CA LEU A 371 -15.14 -32.77 0.25
C LEU A 371 -15.38 -33.92 1.23
N MET A 372 -14.54 -34.95 1.21
CA MET A 372 -14.62 -36.05 2.16
C MET A 372 -14.06 -35.68 3.54
N THR A 373 -13.03 -34.85 3.57
CA THR A 373 -12.35 -34.48 4.82
C THR A 373 -12.98 -33.27 5.50
N ILE A 374 -13.50 -32.28 4.78
CA ILE A 374 -14.18 -31.12 5.38
C ILE A 374 -15.64 -31.46 5.62
N ALA A 375 -16.08 -31.43 6.88
CA ALA A 375 -17.48 -31.68 7.22
C ALA A 375 -18.40 -30.62 6.58
N PRO A 376 -19.55 -31.03 6.02
CA PRO A 376 -20.56 -30.07 5.56
C PRO A 376 -21.07 -29.22 6.73
N GLY A 377 -21.34 -27.94 6.47
CA GLY A 377 -21.81 -26.98 7.48
C GLY A 377 -22.73 -25.91 6.89
N SER A 378 -23.03 -24.87 7.67
CA SER A 378 -23.94 -23.76 7.27
C SER A 378 -23.26 -22.66 6.44
N TYR A 379 -22.02 -22.86 6.01
CA TYR A 379 -21.24 -21.88 5.27
C TYR A 379 -21.66 -21.78 3.80
N HIS A 380 -21.44 -20.60 3.22
CA HIS A 380 -21.62 -20.38 1.79
C HIS A 380 -20.51 -21.13 1.03
N THR A 381 -20.92 -22.06 0.17
CA THR A 381 -19.99 -22.89 -0.61
C THR A 381 -20.06 -22.51 -2.08
N ILE A 382 -18.93 -22.14 -2.66
CA ILE A 382 -18.77 -21.93 -4.09
C ILE A 382 -17.85 -23.02 -4.62
N VAL A 383 -18.39 -23.92 -5.43
CA VAL A 383 -17.62 -24.92 -6.17
C VAL A 383 -17.64 -24.55 -7.65
N GLU A 384 -16.47 -24.21 -8.19
CA GLU A 384 -16.32 -23.94 -9.61
C GLU A 384 -15.45 -25.03 -10.25
N LEU A 385 -16.12 -25.90 -11.00
CA LEU A 385 -15.49 -26.99 -11.72
C LEU A 385 -14.88 -26.46 -13.01
N THR A 386 -13.58 -26.25 -13.03
CA THR A 386 -12.87 -25.99 -14.27
C THR A 386 -12.57 -27.33 -14.93
N ARG A 387 -12.98 -27.52 -16.19
CA ARG A 387 -12.45 -28.61 -17.02
C ARG A 387 -10.95 -28.36 -17.19
N SER A 388 -10.14 -28.98 -16.34
CA SER A 388 -8.69 -29.00 -16.51
C SER A 388 -8.40 -29.92 -17.69
N ILE A 389 -8.53 -29.39 -18.90
CA ILE A 389 -7.95 -30.05 -20.06
C ILE A 389 -6.44 -30.01 -19.79
N GLN A 390 -5.84 -31.15 -19.46
CA GLN A 390 -4.40 -31.33 -19.36
C GLN A 390 -3.75 -31.18 -20.75
N LEU A 391 -3.91 -30.02 -21.38
CA LEU A 391 -3.12 -29.63 -22.54
C LEU A 391 -1.85 -28.98 -21.97
N GLY A 392 -0.70 -29.56 -22.29
CA GLY A 392 0.64 -29.06 -21.92
C GLY A 392 0.99 -27.68 -22.52
N THR A 393 0.01 -26.84 -22.79
CA THR A 393 0.16 -25.49 -23.32
C THR A 393 -0.52 -24.51 -22.37
N SER A 394 0.31 -23.62 -21.83
CA SER A 394 -0.04 -22.53 -20.93
C SER A 394 -1.16 -21.66 -21.48
N THR A 395 -2.42 -22.04 -21.29
CA THR A 395 -3.56 -21.14 -21.47
C THR A 395 -3.62 -20.21 -20.27
N GLN A 396 -3.44 -18.92 -20.51
CA GLN A 396 -3.67 -17.89 -19.51
C GLN A 396 -5.17 -17.86 -19.21
N ILE A 397 -5.58 -18.57 -18.17
CA ILE A 397 -6.86 -18.28 -17.51
C ILE A 397 -6.71 -16.86 -16.96
N VAL A 398 -7.33 -15.89 -17.64
CA VAL A 398 -7.49 -14.53 -17.13
C VAL A 398 -8.41 -14.65 -15.91
N PRO A 399 -7.91 -14.41 -14.69
CA PRO A 399 -8.77 -14.51 -13.52
C PRO A 399 -9.66 -13.28 -13.49
N GLN A 400 -10.94 -13.44 -13.81
CA GLN A 400 -11.95 -12.51 -13.31
C GLN A 400 -12.13 -12.82 -11.82
N ARG A 401 -11.86 -11.82 -10.96
CA ARG A 401 -12.06 -11.83 -9.49
C ARG A 401 -10.99 -12.51 -8.62
N LEU A 402 -9.80 -11.91 -8.50
CA LEU A 402 -8.81 -12.24 -7.45
C LEU A 402 -8.34 -10.97 -6.72
N SER A 403 -9.25 -10.29 -6.06
CA SER A 403 -9.09 -8.95 -5.48
C SER A 403 -8.63 -8.89 -4.02
N ARG A 404 -8.00 -9.97 -3.54
CA ARG A 404 -7.51 -10.06 -2.15
C ARG A 404 -6.01 -10.29 -2.05
N TRP A 405 -5.21 -9.98 -3.08
CA TRP A 405 -3.75 -10.20 -3.04
C TRP A 405 -2.96 -8.97 -2.67
#